data_AF-A0A347WHY3-F1
#
_entry.id   AF-A0A347WHY3-F1
#
_cell.length_a   1.000
_cell.length_b   1.000
_cell.length_c   1.000
_cell.angle_alpha   90.00
_cell.angle_beta   90.00
_cell.angle_gamma   90.00
#
_symmetry.space_group_name_H-M   'P 1'
#
loop_
_entity.id
_entity.type
_entity.pdbx_description
1 polymer ?
#
loop_
_entity_poly.entity_id
_entity_poly.type
_entity_poly.pdbx_seq_one_letter_code
_entity_poly.pdbx_strand_id
1 'polypeptide(L)' 'MVQKRYEQIRQQSPLIHVVTNPVTIEKVANTILAAGGSPIMTDRAPDIADVCQVA' A
#
# COMPACT_ATOMS: atom_id res chain seq x y z
N MET A 1 -4.96 12.61 -18.00
CA MET A 1 -3.71 12.56 -17.19
C MET A 1 -3.86 11.68 -15.95
N VAL A 2 -4.96 11.76 -15.20
CA VAL A 2 -5.24 10.90 -14.03
C VAL A 2 -5.63 9.46 -14.43
N GLN A 3 -6.43 9.28 -15.49
CA GLN A 3 -6.83 7.98 -16.03
C GLN A 3 -5.62 7.04 -16.25
N LYS A 4 -4.61 7.54 -16.99
CA LYS A 4 -3.38 6.81 -17.30
C LYS A 4 -2.64 6.33 -16.04
N ARG A 5 -2.66 7.12 -14.95
CA ARG A 5 -2.02 6.73 -13.68
C ARG A 5 -2.79 5.61 -12.98
N TYR A 6 -4.11 5.66 -12.99
CA TYR A 6 -4.93 4.57 -12.43
C TYR A 6 -4.73 3.26 -13.21
N GLU A 7 -4.64 3.33 -14.54
CA GLU A 7 -4.33 2.17 -15.37
C GLU A 7 -2.95 1.59 -15.03
N GLN A 8 -1.94 2.46 -14.86
CA GLN A 8 -0.60 2.03 -14.45
C GLN A 8 -0.58 1.37 -13.08
N ILE A 9 -1.28 1.94 -12.08
CA ILE A 9 -1.37 1.37 -10.73
C ILE A 9 -2.03 -0.01 -10.79
N ARG A 10 -3.13 -0.15 -11.54
CA ARG A 10 -3.82 -1.44 -11.71
C ARG A 10 -2.98 -2.48 -12.45
N GLN A 11 -2.15 -2.06 -13.41
CA GLN A 11 -1.24 -2.96 -14.14
C GLN A 11 -0.04 -3.40 -13.28
N GLN A 12 0.55 -2.47 -12.52
CA GLN A 12 1.72 -2.75 -11.70
C GLN A 12 1.35 -3.44 -10.37
N SER A 13 0.14 -3.17 -9.86
CA SER A 13 -0.34 -3.58 -8.53
C SER A 13 0.74 -3.46 -7.44
N PRO A 14 1.24 -2.23 -7.19
CA PRO A 14 2.40 -2.02 -6.33
C PRO A 14 2.12 -2.50 -4.90
N LEU A 15 3.12 -3.13 -4.28
CA LEU A 15 3.12 -3.41 -2.85
C LEU A 15 3.52 -2.14 -2.10
N ILE A 16 2.69 -1.70 -1.16
CA ILE A 16 2.84 -0.42 -0.48
C ILE A 16 2.92 -0.68 1.02
N HIS A 17 4.07 -0.37 1.63
CA HIS A 17 4.20 -0.36 3.09
C HIS A 17 3.48 0.84 3.69
N VAL A 18 2.46 0.57 4.49
CA VAL A 18 1.59 1.58 5.09
C VAL A 18 1.86 1.65 6.59
N VAL A 19 2.49 2.76 7.01
CA VAL A 19 2.59 3.15 8.41
C VAL A 19 1.60 4.29 8.65
N THR A 20 0.54 4.03 9.40
CA THR A 20 -0.55 4.99 9.65
C THR A 20 -1.05 4.87 11.08
N ASN A 21 -2.01 5.72 11.45
CA ASN A 21 -2.61 5.66 12.78
C ASN A 21 -3.65 4.52 12.85
N PRO A 22 -3.89 3.94 14.05
CA PRO A 22 -4.79 2.79 14.20
C PRO A 22 -6.23 3.06 13.80
N VAL A 23 -6.67 4.33 13.80
CA VAL A 23 -8.05 4.73 13.45
C VAL A 23 -8.30 4.63 11.94
N THR A 24 -7.24 4.70 11.12
CA THR A 24 -7.37 4.75 9.65
C THR A 24 -6.87 3.52 8.92
N ILE A 25 -6.33 2.51 9.62
CA ILE A 25 -5.76 1.29 9.02
C ILE A 25 -6.69 0.71 7.94
N GLU A 26 -7.94 0.42 8.29
CA GLU A 26 -8.88 -0.21 7.37
C GLU A 26 -9.24 0.70 6.18
N LYS A 27 -9.48 1.99 6.44
CA LYS A 27 -9.84 2.96 5.40
C LYS A 27 -8.72 3.13 4.40
N VAL A 28 -7.48 3.18 4.86
CA VAL A 28 -6.30 3.33 4.00
C VAL A 28 -6.06 2.05 3.21
N ALA A 29 -6.16 0.87 3.84
CA ALA A 29 -6.06 -0.42 3.13
C ALA A 29 -7.08 -0.51 1.98
N ASN A 30 -8.35 -0.30 2.29
CA ASN A 30 -9.42 -0.43 1.30
C ASN A 30 -9.30 0.60 0.17
N THR A 31 -8.79 1.81 0.47
CA THR A 31 -8.53 2.83 -0.54
C THR A 31 -7.42 2.39 -1.51
N ILE A 32 -6.34 1.81 -0.99
CA ILE A 32 -5.23 1.30 -1.80
C ILE A 32 -5.69 0.12 -2.67
N LEU A 33 -6.45 -0.80 -2.09
CA LEU A 33 -7.05 -1.93 -2.83
C LEU A 33 -7.96 -1.45 -3.95
N ALA A 34 -8.85 -0.48 -3.68
CA ALA A 34 -9.74 0.10 -4.69
C ALA A 34 -8.98 0.82 -5.82
N ALA A 35 -7.83 1.42 -5.51
CA ALA A 35 -6.94 2.02 -6.49
C ALA A 35 -6.17 0.99 -7.34
N GLY A 36 -6.09 -0.27 -6.89
CA GLY A 36 -5.42 -1.38 -7.57
C GLY A 36 -4.05 -1.76 -7.00
N GLY A 37 -3.64 -1.18 -5.88
CA GLY A 37 -2.41 -1.54 -5.17
C GLY A 37 -2.63 -2.60 -4.10
N SER A 38 -1.53 -3.07 -3.51
CA SER A 38 -1.52 -4.08 -2.44
C SER A 38 -0.91 -3.47 -1.18
N PRO A 39 -1.69 -3.19 -0.12
CA PRO A 39 -1.16 -2.64 1.12
C PRO A 39 -0.55 -3.72 2.02
N ILE A 40 0.59 -3.43 2.64
CA ILE A 40 1.18 -4.20 3.74
C ILE A 40 1.36 -3.28 4.95
N MET A 41 0.89 -3.70 6.13
CA MET A 41 0.86 -2.86 7.33
C MET A 41 1.67 -3.51 8.44
N THR A 42 2.76 -2.85 8.84
CA THR A 42 3.48 -3.16 10.08
C THR A 42 4.16 -1.88 10.56
N ASP A 43 4.02 -1.56 11.83
CA ASP A 43 4.75 -0.49 12.52
C ASP A 43 5.89 -1.06 13.39
N ARG A 44 6.11 -2.38 13.34
CA ARG A 44 7.13 -3.06 14.11
C ARG A 44 8.49 -2.86 13.47
N ALA A 45 9.40 -2.19 14.18
CA ALA A 45 10.76 -1.92 13.71
C ALA A 45 11.51 -3.16 13.17
N PRO A 46 11.41 -4.36 13.78
CA PRO A 46 12.08 -5.56 13.26
C PRO A 46 11.59 -5.97 11.85
N ASP A 47 10.32 -5.72 11.53
CA ASP A 47 9.70 -6.20 10.31
C ASP A 47 9.92 -5.22 9.14
N ILE A 48 10.33 -3.97 9.40
CA ILE A 48 10.49 -2.93 8.38
C ILE A 48 11.56 -3.32 7.35
N ALA A 49 12.68 -3.90 7.80
CA ALA A 49 13.76 -4.31 6.90
C ALA A 49 13.27 -5.37 5.90
N ASP A 50 12.49 -6.34 6.37
CA ASP A 50 11.93 -7.41 5.54
C ASP A 50 10.88 -6.86 4.57
N VAL A 51 10.00 -5.98 5.05
CA VAL A 51 8.97 -5.36 4.20
C VAL A 51 9.58 -4.47 3.11
N CYS A 52 10.61 -3.68 3.42
CA CYS A 52 11.29 -2.83 2.44
C CYS A 52 12.08 -3.63 1.38
N GLN A 53 12.40 -4.90 1.63
CA GLN A 53 13.03 -5.77 0.63
C GLN A 53 12.04 -6.36 -0.37
N VAL A 54 10.76 -6.47 0.02
CA VAL A 54 9.73 -7.14 -0.80
C VAL A 54 8.82 -6.13 -1.51
N ALA A 55 8.65 -4.92 -0.97
CA ALA A 55 7.86 -3.84 -1.54
C ALA A 55 8.56 -3.15 -2.72
#